data_AF-A0A127B8N2-F1
#
_entry.id   AF-A0A127B8N2-F1
#
_cell.length_a   1.000
_cell.length_b   1.000
_cell.length_c   1.000
_cell.angle_alpha   90.00
_cell.angle_beta   90.00
_cell.angle_gamma   90.00
#
_symmetry.space_group_name_H-M   'P 1'
#
loop_
_entity.id
_entity.type
_entity.pdbx_description
1 polymer ?
#
loop_
_entity_poly.entity_id
_entity_poly.type
_entity_poly.pdbx_seq_one_letter_code
_entity_poly.pdbx_strand_id
1 'polypeptide(L)'
;MMAIVIAIVVGFIFSIAWALAYSLILKQRSILKAIALVSIVLGVSLAMYRLLYAYPGPEWILGFALGAPAGIKLLQKIGPEKPTDEGAIAVLLAGPLILILLLTAIAIL
;
A
#
# COMPACT_ATOMS: atom_id res chain seq x y z
N MET A 1 25.30 -5.26 8.07
CA MET A 1 25.15 -3.79 7.99
C MET A 1 24.46 -3.34 6.70
N MET A 2 24.99 -3.67 5.51
CA MET A 2 24.39 -3.23 4.23
C MET A 2 22.96 -3.75 3.98
N ALA A 3 22.68 -5.02 4.29
CA ALA A 3 21.34 -5.60 4.15
C ALA A 3 20.27 -4.91 5.05
N ILE A 4 20.66 -4.51 6.26
CA ILE A 4 19.80 -3.79 7.21
C ILE A 4 19.42 -2.41 6.62
N VAL A 5 20.41 -1.68 6.11
CA VAL A 5 20.18 -0.37 5.48
C VAL A 5 19.25 -0.51 4.28
N ILE A 6 19.45 -1.53 3.44
CA ILE A 6 18.57 -1.80 2.29
C ILE A 6 17.14 -2.08 2.75
N ALA A 7 16.94 -2.94 3.76
CA ALA A 7 15.60 -3.24 4.28
C ALA A 7 14.88 -1.97 4.78
N ILE A 8 15.59 -1.10 5.51
CA ILE A 8 15.07 0.20 5.97
C ILE A 8 14.69 1.09 4.77
N VAL A 9 15.56 1.22 3.77
CA VAL A 9 15.29 2.05 2.57
C VAL A 9 14.08 1.52 1.81
N VAL A 10 13.98 0.20 1.62
CA VAL A 10 12.85 -0.44 0.94
C VAL A 10 11.55 -0.18 1.70
N GLY A 11 11.53 -0.35 3.02
CA GLY A 11 10.37 -0.06 3.86
C GLY A 11 9.94 1.41 3.78
N PHE A 12 10.91 2.34 3.77
CA PHE A 12 10.65 3.77 3.61
C PHE A 12 10.00 4.08 2.26
N ILE A 13 10.62 3.61 1.17
CA ILE A 13 10.10 3.82 -0.20
C ILE A 13 8.70 3.21 -0.33
N PHE A 14 8.48 2.02 0.23
CA PHE A 14 7.17 1.36 0.22
C PHE A 14 6.11 2.23 0.89
N SER A 15 6.41 2.82 2.06
CA SER A 15 5.48 3.73 2.76
C SER A 15 5.09 4.95 1.91
N ILE A 16 6.06 5.57 1.23
CA ILE A 16 5.81 6.72 0.34
C ILE A 16 4.97 6.31 -0.88
N ALA A 17 5.35 5.20 -1.54
CA ALA A 17 4.63 4.66 -2.69
C ALA A 17 3.17 4.31 -2.32
N TRP A 18 2.96 3.78 -1.13
CA TRP A 18 1.63 3.46 -0.62
C TRP A 18 0.78 4.70 -0.43
N ALA A 19 1.32 5.76 0.17
CA ALA A 19 0.61 7.04 0.33
C ALA A 19 0.23 7.67 -1.03
N LEU A 20 1.13 7.59 -2.01
CA LEU A 20 0.87 8.03 -3.39
C LEU A 20 -0.27 7.23 -4.02
N ALA A 21 -0.23 5.91 -3.89
CA ALA A 21 -1.27 5.04 -4.43
C ALA A 21 -2.64 5.31 -3.80
N TYR A 22 -2.69 5.50 -2.47
CA TYR A 22 -3.91 5.88 -1.76
C TYR A 22 -4.47 7.22 -2.25
N SER A 23 -3.61 8.23 -2.44
CA SER A 23 -4.02 9.51 -3.03
C SER A 23 -4.70 9.33 -4.39
N LEU A 24 -4.18 8.43 -5.23
CA LEU A 24 -4.76 8.14 -6.55
C LEU A 24 -6.11 7.41 -6.43
N ILE A 25 -6.25 6.46 -5.51
CA ILE A 25 -7.51 5.71 -5.28
C ILE A 25 -8.60 6.67 -4.79
N LEU A 26 -8.29 7.52 -3.82
CA LEU A 26 -9.27 8.44 -3.19
C LEU A 26 -9.78 9.53 -4.15
N LYS A 27 -9.12 9.73 -5.31
CA LYS A 27 -9.56 10.65 -6.36
C LYS A 27 -10.43 10.01 -7.44
N GLN A 28 -10.59 8.68 -7.42
CA GLN A 28 -11.29 7.98 -8.49
C GLN A 28 -12.81 8.24 -8.42
N ARG A 29 -13.39 8.71 -9.52
CA ARG A 29 -14.85 8.88 -9.67
C ARG A 29 -15.52 7.68 -10.36
N SER A 30 -14.83 6.55 -10.44
CA SER A 30 -15.33 5.33 -11.07
C SER A 30 -15.00 4.17 -10.15
N ILE A 31 -16.05 3.50 -9.69
CA ILE A 31 -15.92 2.37 -8.76
C ILE A 31 -15.06 1.24 -9.35
N LEU A 32 -15.21 0.96 -10.65
CA LEU A 32 -14.40 -0.06 -11.33
C LEU A 32 -12.92 0.31 -11.37
N LYS A 33 -12.59 1.57 -11.66
CA LYS A 33 -11.19 2.04 -11.63
C LYS A 33 -10.61 2.04 -10.22
N ALA A 34 -11.40 2.46 -9.24
CA ALA A 34 -10.99 2.46 -7.84
C ALA A 34 -10.70 1.04 -7.34
N ILE A 35 -11.61 0.09 -7.60
CA ILE A 35 -11.43 -1.34 -7.29
C ILE A 35 -10.19 -1.91 -7.98
N ALA A 36 -10.04 -1.67 -9.29
CA ALA A 36 -8.87 -2.15 -10.03
C ALA A 36 -7.56 -1.62 -9.43
N LEU A 37 -7.52 -0.35 -9.07
CA LEU A 37 -6.34 0.27 -8.46
C LEU A 37 -6.04 -0.29 -7.06
N VAL A 38 -7.07 -0.51 -6.23
CA VAL A 38 -6.95 -1.19 -4.93
C VAL A 38 -6.39 -2.61 -5.11
N SER A 39 -6.93 -3.38 -6.06
CA SER A 39 -6.44 -4.73 -6.37
C SER A 39 -4.98 -4.75 -6.77
N ILE A 40 -4.56 -3.80 -7.61
CA ILE A 40 -3.15 -3.66 -8.00
C ILE A 40 -2.28 -3.34 -6.78
N VAL A 41 -2.69 -2.39 -5.94
CA VAL A 41 -1.93 -1.99 -4.74
C VAL A 41 -1.77 -3.16 -3.77
N LEU A 42 -2.85 -3.91 -3.52
CA LEU A 42 -2.81 -5.08 -2.64
C LEU A 42 -1.98 -6.22 -3.23
N GLY A 43 -2.12 -6.50 -4.53
CA GLY A 43 -1.33 -7.51 -5.23
C GLY A 43 0.17 -7.19 -5.19
N VAL A 44 0.55 -5.94 -5.46
CA VAL A 44 1.94 -5.46 -5.34
C VAL A 44 2.41 -5.56 -3.89
N SER A 45 1.56 -5.23 -2.91
CA SER A 45 1.91 -5.34 -1.49
C SER A 45 2.21 -6.79 -1.08
N LEU A 46 1.43 -7.75 -1.56
CA LEU A 46 1.64 -9.18 -1.32
C LEU A 46 2.89 -9.71 -2.03
N ALA A 47 3.17 -9.25 -3.26
CA ALA A 47 4.41 -9.58 -3.96
C ALA A 47 5.64 -9.01 -3.23
N MET A 48 5.54 -7.77 -2.74
CA MET A 48 6.57 -7.12 -1.93
C MET A 48 6.73 -7.79 -0.58
N TYR A 49 5.66 -8.32 0.02
CA TYR A 49 5.74 -9.06 1.28
C TYR A 49 6.73 -10.23 1.19
N ARG A 50 6.73 -10.99 0.09
CA ARG A 50 7.72 -12.06 -0.14
C ARG A 50 9.16 -11.52 -0.19
N LEU A 51 9.37 -10.37 -0.82
CA LEU A 51 10.68 -9.70 -0.89
C LEU A 51 11.12 -9.15 0.46
N LEU A 52 10.21 -8.56 1.23
CA LEU A 52 10.48 -7.99 2.54
C LEU A 52 10.81 -9.06 3.58
N TYR A 53 10.15 -10.22 3.51
CA TYR A 53 10.42 -11.37 4.38
C TYR A 53 11.57 -12.28 3.88
N ALA A 54 12.14 -12.00 2.71
CA ALA A 54 13.40 -12.62 2.30
C ALA A 54 14.61 -12.04 3.06
N TYR A 55 14.45 -10.89 3.71
CA TYR A 55 15.47 -10.32 4.59
C TYR A 55 15.40 -10.95 6.00
N PRO A 56 16.55 -11.17 6.66
CA PRO A 56 16.64 -11.94 7.90
C PRO A 56 15.96 -11.28 9.12
N GLY A 57 15.52 -10.02 9.02
CA GLY A 57 14.90 -9.29 10.12
C GLY A 57 13.78 -8.34 9.70
N PRO A 58 13.03 -7.82 10.69
CA PRO A 58 11.89 -6.92 10.47
C PRO A 58 12.31 -5.46 10.23
N GLU A 59 13.54 -5.16 9.82
CA GLU A 59 14.05 -3.79 9.76
C GLU A 59 13.34 -2.92 8.71
N TRP A 60 12.68 -3.55 7.74
CA TRP A 60 11.78 -2.84 6.83
C TRP A 60 10.59 -2.17 7.55
N ILE A 61 10.19 -2.67 8.72
CA ILE A 61 9.16 -2.04 9.56
C ILE A 61 9.67 -0.69 10.09
N LEU A 62 10.95 -0.59 10.43
CA LEU A 62 11.57 0.68 10.85
C LEU A 62 11.55 1.68 9.70
N GLY A 63 11.93 1.23 8.50
CA GLY A 63 11.81 2.01 7.28
C GLY A 63 10.39 2.53 7.04
N PHE A 64 9.41 1.64 7.15
CA PHE A 64 7.99 1.97 6.98
C PHE A 64 7.52 3.01 8.00
N ALA A 65 7.87 2.82 9.28
CA ALA A 65 7.53 3.73 10.36
C ALA A 65 8.17 5.12 10.18
N LEU A 66 9.42 5.19 9.72
CA LEU A 66 10.10 6.44 9.39
C LEU A 66 9.50 7.13 8.15
N GLY A 67 9.04 6.34 7.18
CA GLY A 67 8.40 6.84 5.96
C GLY A 67 6.97 7.32 6.17
N ALA A 68 6.24 6.76 7.16
CA ALA A 68 4.83 7.05 7.35
C ALA A 68 4.53 8.54 7.58
N PRO A 69 5.25 9.30 8.43
CA PRO A 69 5.04 10.74 8.56
C PRO A 69 5.24 11.50 7.24
N ALA A 70 6.24 11.12 6.44
CA ALA A 70 6.48 11.73 5.14
C ALA A 70 5.38 11.35 4.13
N GLY A 71 4.90 10.11 4.15
CA GLY A 71 3.76 9.65 3.37
C GLY A 71 2.46 10.39 3.74
N ILE A 72 2.20 10.60 5.02
CA ILE A 72 1.05 11.38 5.50
C ILE A 72 1.16 12.84 5.04
N LYS A 73 2.31 13.49 5.20
CA LYS A 73 2.53 14.85 4.69
C LYS A 73 2.32 14.94 3.18
N LEU A 74 2.77 13.92 2.45
CA LEU A 74 2.56 13.83 1.01
C LEU A 74 1.07 13.73 0.69
N LEU A 75 0.35 12.82 1.35
CA LEU A 75 -1.10 12.65 1.20
C LEU A 75 -1.86 13.94 1.53
N GLN A 76 -1.45 14.68 2.55
CA GLN A 76 -2.04 15.99 2.87
C GLN A 76 -1.80 17.04 1.78
N LYS A 77 -0.64 16.99 1.10
CA LYS A 77 -0.26 17.96 0.06
C LYS A 77 -0.88 17.65 -1.30
N ILE A 78 -0.95 16.37 -1.67
CA ILE A 78 -1.35 15.96 -3.04
C ILE A 78 -2.64 15.15 -3.06
N GLY A 79 -3.10 14.63 -1.93
CA GLY A 79 -4.37 13.91 -1.82
C GLY A 79 -5.55 14.84 -2.05
N PRO A 80 -6.75 14.28 -2.30
CA PRO A 80 -7.94 15.09 -2.38
C PRO A 80 -8.32 15.63 -0.99
N GLU A 81 -8.83 16.87 -0.92
CA GLU A 81 -9.34 17.46 0.34
C GLU A 81 -10.44 16.59 0.97
N LYS A 82 -11.27 15.97 0.13
CA LYS A 82 -12.25 14.96 0.51
C LYS A 82 -12.18 13.78 -0.45
N PRO A 83 -12.17 12.52 0.05
CA PRO A 83 -12.32 11.35 -0.79
C PRO A 83 -13.58 11.43 -1.65
N THR A 84 -13.51 10.89 -2.87
CA THR A 84 -14.73 10.55 -3.62
C THR A 84 -15.45 9.38 -2.95
N ASP A 85 -16.77 9.29 -3.14
CA ASP A 85 -17.56 8.18 -2.60
C ASP A 85 -17.05 6.84 -3.16
N GLU A 86 -16.74 6.76 -4.46
CA GLU A 86 -16.23 5.54 -5.07
C GLU A 86 -14.85 5.15 -4.53
N GLY A 87 -13.97 6.13 -4.31
CA GLY A 87 -12.64 5.93 -3.74
C GLY A 87 -12.72 5.44 -2.29
N ALA A 88 -13.59 6.05 -1.48
CA ALA A 88 -13.82 5.65 -0.10
C ALA A 88 -14.42 4.24 -0.01
N ILE A 89 -15.44 3.94 -0.82
CA ILE A 89 -16.05 2.60 -0.91
C ILE A 89 -15.00 1.56 -1.32
N ALA A 90 -14.18 1.85 -2.33
CA ALA A 90 -13.16 0.93 -2.80
C ALA A 90 -12.12 0.62 -1.71
N VAL A 91 -11.69 1.61 -0.94
CA VAL A 91 -10.72 1.40 0.14
C VAL A 91 -11.33 0.68 1.34
N LEU A 92 -12.49 1.17 1.82
CA LEU A 92 -13.05 0.74 3.11
C LEU A 92 -13.86 -0.54 3.01
N LEU A 93 -14.53 -0.80 1.87
CA LEU A 93 -15.38 -1.97 1.68
C LEU A 93 -14.71 -2.98 0.75
N ALA A 94 -14.29 -2.55 -0.44
CA ALA A 94 -13.70 -3.48 -1.40
C ALA A 94 -12.29 -3.93 -0.98
N GLY A 95 -11.49 -3.06 -0.37
CA GLY A 95 -10.12 -3.36 0.07
C GLY A 95 -10.02 -4.61 0.94
N PRO A 96 -10.74 -4.70 2.07
CA PRO A 96 -10.75 -5.90 2.92
C PRO A 96 -11.21 -7.16 2.17
N LEU A 97 -12.26 -7.06 1.34
CA LEU A 97 -12.76 -8.19 0.55
C LEU A 97 -11.72 -8.68 -0.46
N ILE A 98 -11.10 -7.75 -1.21
CA ILE A 98 -10.05 -8.06 -2.19
C ILE A 98 -8.85 -8.69 -1.49
N LEU A 99 -8.46 -8.18 -0.31
CA LEU A 99 -7.37 -8.75 0.48
C LEU A 99 -7.66 -10.20 0.86
N ILE A 100 -8.87 -10.50 1.36
CA ILE A 100 -9.28 -11.88 1.70
C ILE A 100 -9.21 -12.78 0.47
N LEU A 101 -9.72 -12.32 -0.67
CA LEU A 101 -9.71 -13.08 -1.92
C LEU A 101 -8.28 -13.36 -2.40
N LEU A 102 -7.39 -12.37 -2.36
CA LEU A 102 -5.98 -12.53 -2.74
C LEU A 102 -5.24 -13.49 -1.81
N LEU A 103 -5.44 -13.37 -0.49
CA LEU A 103 -4.84 -14.30 0.47
C LEU A 103 -5.36 -15.73 0.29
N THR A 104 -6.66 -15.89 0.02
CA THR A 104 -7.26 -17.20 -0.25
C THR A 104 -6.69 -17.82 -1.53
N ALA A 105 -6.55 -17.02 -2.59
CA ALA A 105 -5.94 -17.47 -3.84
C ALA A 105 -4.48 -17.93 -3.61
N ILE A 106 -3.69 -17.17 -2.85
CA ILE A 106 -2.32 -17.55 -2.49
C ILE A 106 -2.27 -18.83 -1.65
N ALA A 107 -3.26 -19.07 -0.79
CA ALA A 107 -3.28 -20.25 0.08
C ALA A 107 -3.63 -21.55 -0.66
N ILE A 108 -4.32 -21.47 -1.80
CA ILE A 108 -4.79 -22.64 -2.58
C ILE A 108 -3.88 -22.92 -3.79
N LEU A 109 -3.07 -21.94 -4.21
CA LEU A 109 -2.04 -22.07 -5.26
C LEU A 109 -0.70 -22.55 -4.68
#